data_AF-A0A6B3FV07-F1
#
_entry.id   AF-A0A6B3FV07-F1
#
_cell.length_a   1.000
_cell.length_b   1.000
_cell.length_c   1.000
_cell.angle_alpha   90.00
_cell.angle_beta   90.00
_cell.angle_gamma   90.00
#
_symmetry.space_group_name_H-M   'P 1'
#
loop_
_entity.id
_entity.type
_entity.pdbx_description
1 polymer ?
#
loop_
_entity_poly.entity_id
_entity_poly.type
_entity_poly.pdbx_seq_one_letter_code
_entity_poly.pdbx_strand_id
1 'polypeptide(L)' 'RAIFQPDGNLVIHNGDDRPIWASKTHDFGGAQMVLRPDAKVVIVHQGKVVWST' A
#
# COMPACT_ATOMS: atom_id res chain seq x y z
N ARG A 1 -10.64 -7.56 1.00
CA ARG A 1 -10.35 -6.65 -0.13
C ARG A 1 -9.06 -5.88 0.14
N ALA A 2 -8.14 -5.79 -0.83
CA ALA A 2 -6.99 -4.90 -0.75
C ALA A 2 -7.30 -3.59 -1.48
N ILE A 3 -7.04 -2.44 -0.87
CA ILE A 3 -7.27 -1.12 -1.47
C ILE A 3 -6.00 -0.32 -1.32
N PHE A 4 -5.46 0.17 -2.44
CA PHE A 4 -4.44 1.22 -2.42
C PHE A 4 -5.16 2.56 -2.55
N GLN A 5 -5.18 3.31 -1.45
CA GLN A 5 -5.98 4.53 -1.29
C GLN A 5 -5.24 5.75 -1.88
N PRO A 6 -5.94 6.85 -2.23
CA PRO A 6 -5.32 8.05 -2.81
C PRO A 6 -4.26 8.72 -1.92
N ASP A 7 -4.33 8.50 -0.61
CA ASP A 7 -3.38 8.97 0.39
C ASP A 7 -2.05 8.17 0.39
N GLY A 8 -1.95 7.13 -0.43
CA GLY A 8 -0.76 6.27 -0.52
C GLY A 8 -0.75 5.10 0.46
N ASN A 9 -1.84 4.86 1.19
CA ASN A 9 -1.96 3.75 2.12
C ASN A 9 -2.50 2.48 1.44
N LEU A 10 -1.87 1.33 1.70
CA LEU A 10 -2.42 0.03 1.36
C LEU A 10 -3.18 -0.51 2.57
N VAL A 11 -4.50 -0.72 2.42
CA VAL A 11 -5.37 -1.21 3.48
C VAL A 11 -6.03 -2.53 3.07
N ILE A 12 -5.94 -3.52 3.95
CA ILE A 12 -6.65 -4.79 3.81
C ILE A 12 -7.91 -4.75 4.67
N HIS A 13 -9.04 -5.04 4.03
CA HIS A 13 -10.34 -5.19 4.66
C HIS A 13 -10.76 -6.66 4.68
N ASN A 14 -11.48 -7.07 5.74
CA ASN A 14 -12.08 -8.40 5.85
C ASN A 14 -13.38 -8.52 5.00
N GLY A 15 -14.15 -9.60 5.20
CA GLY A 15 -15.40 -9.84 4.48
C GLY A 15 -16.54 -8.87 4.80
N ASP A 16 -16.52 -8.26 5.99
CA ASP A 16 -17.50 -7.26 6.43
C ASP A 16 -17.07 -5.82 6.06
N ASP A 17 -16.09 -5.70 5.17
CA ASP A 17 -15.45 -4.44 4.80
C ASP A 17 -14.84 -3.64 5.97
N ARG A 18 -14.40 -4.34 7.03
CA ARG A 18 -13.68 -3.73 8.16
C ARG A 18 -12.17 -3.76 7.90
N PRO A 19 -11.43 -2.66 8.10
CA PRO A 19 -9.99 -2.66 7.97
C PRO A 19 -9.35 -3.56 9.04
N ILE A 20 -8.46 -4.45 8.62
CA ILE A 20 -7.76 -5.41 9.50
C ILE A 20 -6.24 -5.26 9.47
N TRP A 21 -5.70 -4.55 8.47
CA TRP A 21 -4.28 -4.27 8.34
C TRP A 21 -4.04 -3.03 7.47
N ALA A 22 -2.97 -2.28 7.72
CA ALA A 22 -2.53 -1.17 6.87
C ALA A 22 -1.00 -1.05 6.82
N SER A 23 -0.46 -0.57 5.68
CA SER A 23 0.97 -0.28 5.51
C SER A 23 1.45 0.93 6.30
N LYS A 24 0.52 1.79 6.74
CA LYS A 24 0.76 3.05 7.48
C LYS A 24 1.56 4.07 6.64
N THR A 25 1.19 4.21 5.37
CA THR A 25 1.84 5.11 4.40
C THR A 25 0.93 6.23 3.90
N HIS A 26 -0.05 6.67 4.70
CA HIS A 26 -1.09 7.64 4.33
C HIS A 26 -0.59 9.09 4.12
N ASP A 27 0.66 9.38 4.45
CA ASP A 27 1.26 10.71 4.20
C ASP A 27 1.92 10.80 2.81
N PHE A 28 1.88 9.73 2.02
CA PHE A 28 2.56 9.62 0.73
C PHE A 28 1.57 9.64 -0.45
N GLY A 29 0.67 10.62 -0.47
CA GLY A 29 -0.27 10.82 -1.58
C GLY A 29 0.44 10.86 -2.94
N GLY A 30 -0.13 10.17 -3.93
CA GLY A 30 0.51 10.00 -5.25
C GLY A 30 1.65 8.97 -5.29
N ALA A 31 1.87 8.20 -4.22
CA ALA A 31 2.71 7.01 -4.27
C ALA A 31 2.17 5.97 -5.26
N GLN A 32 3.04 5.07 -5.68
CA GLN A 32 2.73 3.95 -6.57
C GLN A 32 2.91 2.63 -5.83
N MET A 33 1.98 1.70 -6.00
CA MET A 33 2.12 0.33 -5.55
C MET A 33 2.61 -0.54 -6.71
N VAL A 34 3.71 -1.26 -6.50
CA VAL A 34 4.39 -2.07 -7.52
C VAL A 34 4.55 -3.49 -7.01
N LEU A 35 4.08 -4.48 -7.78
CA LEU A 35 4.47 -5.88 -7.62
C LEU A 35 5.76 -6.13 -8.40
N ARG A 36 6.84 -6.48 -7.71
CA ARG A 36 8.14 -6.74 -8.31
C ARG A 36 8.31 -8.22 -8.70
N PRO A 37 9.27 -8.53 -9.59
CA PRO A 37 9.59 -9.91 -9.98
C PRO A 37 10.03 -10.83 -8.83
N ASP A 38 10.50 -10.28 -7.70
CA ASP A 38 10.88 -11.02 -6.50
C ASP A 38 9.72 -11.28 -5.54
N ALA A 39 8.48 -11.20 -6.03
CA ALA A 39 7.24 -11.42 -5.30
C ALA A 39 6.97 -10.42 -4.14
N LYS A 40 7.69 -9.29 -4.11
CA LYS A 40 7.45 -8.22 -3.15
C LYS A 40 6.45 -7.19 -3.68
N VAL A 41 5.55 -6.77 -2.81
CA VAL A 41 4.76 -5.56 -3.04
C VAL A 41 5.49 -4.39 -2.38
N VAL A 42 5.73 -3.34 -3.16
CA VAL A 42 6.48 -2.16 -2.74
C VAL A 42 5.65 -0.91 -2.97
N ILE A 43 5.68 0.01 -2.01
CA ILE A 43 5.11 1.36 -2.16
C ILE A 43 6.27 2.31 -2.42
N VAL A 44 6.21 3.04 -3.54
CA VAL A 44 7.24 3.98 -3.99
C VAL A 44 6.64 5.38 -4.03
N HIS A 45 7.30 6.34 -3.40
CA HIS A 45 6.95 7.76 -3.48
C HIS A 45 8.17 8.57 -3.90
N GLN A 46 8.05 9.35 -4.98
CA GLN A 46 9.15 10.15 -5.54
C GLN A 46 10.45 9.35 -5.77
N GLY A 47 10.32 8.12 -6.29
CA GLY A 47 11.44 7.21 -6.56
C GLY A 47 12.03 6.52 -5.33
N LYS A 48 11.53 6.78 -4.12
CA LYS A 48 11.97 6.12 -2.88
C LYS A 48 10.98 5.05 -2.43
N VAL A 49 11.49 3.90 -2.01
CA VAL A 49 10.68 2.88 -1.36
C VAL A 49 10.33 3.35 0.05
N VAL A 50 9.03 3.43 0.36
CA VAL A 50 8.52 3.82 1.69
C VAL A 50 7.97 2.63 2.48
N TRP A 51 7.68 1.51 1.80
CA TRP A 51 7.22 0.28 2.43
C TRP A 51 7.45 -0.94 1.51
N SER A 52 7.66 -2.13 2.10
CA SER A 52 7.74 -3.43 1.42
C SER A 52 7.18 -4.53 2.32
N THR A 53 6.58 -5.57 1.72
CA THR A 53 6.38 -6.89 2.36
C THR A 53 7.70 -7.56 2.72
#